data_AF-A0A838VU79-F1
#
_entry.id   AF-A0A838VU79-F1
#
_cell.length_a   1.000
_cell.length_b   1.000
_cell.length_c   1.000
_cell.angle_alpha   90.00
_cell.angle_beta   90.00
_cell.angle_gamma   90.00
#
_symmetry.space_group_name_H-M   'P 1'
#
loop_
_entity.id
_entity.type
_entity.pdbx_description
1 polymer ?
#
loop_
_entity_poly.entity_id
_entity_poly.type
_entity_poly.pdbx_seq_one_letter_code
_entity_poly.pdbx_strand_id
1 'polypeptide(L)'
;MSNFKAEIFQNQFLPQGSREVNAIMTISVEDGEGITATLSNNRVFGVICDTSGSMGGNKIHAVKYAMSKVVSLLPEDAYFFIVTGSSRANVVYPVSQATSLHKQQALAAIKNITANGGTLISTWLEQALAEFQKMPQAVRQALLLTDGQNDDSDSKKLDTVLQ
;
A
#
# COMPACT_ATOMS: atom_id res chain seq x y z
N MET A 1 20.35 15.43 -0.28
CA MET A 1 20.05 14.79 -1.58
C MET A 1 20.53 13.36 -1.54
N SER A 2 19.65 12.37 -1.71
CA SER A 2 20.10 10.98 -1.91
C SER A 2 20.88 10.91 -3.22
N ASN A 3 22.05 10.29 -3.19
CA ASN A 3 22.88 10.15 -4.38
C ASN A 3 22.56 8.82 -5.06
N PHE A 4 22.28 8.85 -6.35
CA PHE A 4 22.01 7.64 -7.13
C PHE A 4 23.26 7.26 -7.90
N LYS A 5 23.73 6.03 -7.70
CA LYS A 5 24.82 5.43 -8.47
C LYS A 5 24.25 4.35 -9.37
N ALA A 6 24.59 4.38 -10.66
CA ALA A 6 24.20 3.34 -11.61
C ALA A 6 25.45 2.69 -12.21
N GLU A 7 25.55 1.37 -12.11
CA GLU A 7 26.66 0.57 -12.63
C GLU A 7 26.12 -0.46 -13.63
N ILE A 8 26.77 -0.59 -14.79
CA ILE A 8 26.34 -1.50 -15.86
C ILE A 8 27.40 -2.57 -16.07
N PHE A 9 26.99 -3.83 -16.01
CA PHE A 9 27.82 -5.00 -16.30
C PHE A 9 27.30 -5.68 -17.55
N GLN A 10 28.14 -5.77 -18.58
CA GLN A 10 27.81 -6.46 -19.83
C GLN A 10 29.05 -7.17 -20.41
N ASN A 11 28.83 -8.24 -21.17
CA ASN A 11 29.87 -8.78 -22.03
C ASN A 11 29.97 -7.91 -23.29
N GLN A 12 31.09 -7.21 -23.46
CA GLN A 12 31.32 -6.29 -24.58
C GLN A 12 31.78 -7.00 -25.86
N PHE A 13 32.13 -8.29 -25.77
CA PHE A 13 32.61 -9.07 -26.90
C PHE A 13 31.53 -10.03 -27.39
N LEU A 14 31.09 -9.81 -28.62
CA LEU A 14 30.06 -10.61 -29.26
C LEU A 14 30.60 -11.27 -30.54
N PRO A 15 30.22 -12.53 -30.81
CA PRO A 15 30.48 -13.17 -32.08
C PRO A 15 29.93 -12.36 -33.28
N GLN A 16 30.59 -12.48 -34.43
CA GLN A 16 30.09 -11.90 -35.66
C GLN A 16 28.72 -12.50 -36.01
N GLY A 17 27.74 -11.64 -36.25
CA GLY A 17 26.34 -12.04 -36.51
C GLY A 17 25.44 -12.09 -35.27
N SER A 18 25.98 -11.87 -34.07
CA SER A 18 25.15 -11.70 -32.87
C SER A 18 24.23 -10.48 -32.97
N ARG A 19 22.98 -10.64 -32.51
CA ARG A 19 21.94 -9.61 -32.53
C ARG A 19 21.43 -9.23 -31.14
N GLU A 20 21.97 -9.83 -30.09
CA GLU A 20 21.52 -9.63 -28.71
C GLU A 20 22.71 -9.29 -27.81
N VAL A 21 22.49 -8.33 -26.90
CA VAL A 21 23.41 -7.94 -25.83
C VAL A 21 22.65 -7.97 -24.52
N ASN A 22 23.18 -8.68 -23.53
CA ASN A 22 22.62 -8.68 -22.18
C ASN A 22 23.46 -7.78 -21.28
N ALA A 23 22.80 -6.93 -20.50
CA ALA A 23 23.43 -6.07 -19.52
C ALA A 23 22.65 -6.12 -18.19
N ILE A 24 23.38 -6.10 -17.08
CA ILE A 24 22.83 -5.97 -15.74
C ILE A 24 23.14 -4.55 -15.27
N MET A 25 22.10 -3.78 -14.95
CA MET A 25 22.25 -2.47 -14.32
C MET A 25 21.95 -2.58 -12.82
N THR A 26 22.91 -2.22 -12.00
CA THR A 26 22.72 -2.05 -10.55
C THR A 26 22.53 -0.57 -10.27
N ILE A 27 21.38 -0.21 -9.69
CA ILE A 27 21.12 1.13 -9.19
C ILE A 27 21.20 1.07 -7.67
N SER A 28 22.12 1.83 -7.10
CA SER A 28 22.31 1.97 -5.65
C SER A 28 21.99 3.39 -5.22
N VAL A 29 21.39 3.52 -4.05
CA VAL A 29 21.14 4.83 -3.42
C VAL A 29 22.06 4.91 -2.21
N GLU A 30 22.97 5.88 -2.23
CA GLU A 30 23.80 6.23 -1.09
C GLU A 30 23.14 7.41 -0.38
N ASP A 31 22.70 7.19 0.85
CA ASP A 31 22.23 8.27 1.70
C ASP A 31 23.44 9.06 2.20
N GLY A 32 23.60 10.29 1.71
CA GLY A 32 24.56 11.22 2.31
C GLY A 32 24.20 11.42 3.79
N GLU A 33 25.22 11.38 4.67
CA GLU A 33 25.05 11.59 6.11
C GLU A 33 24.15 12.80 6.37
N GLY A 34 23.05 12.56 7.09
CA GLY A 34 22.24 13.63 7.65
C GLY A 34 21.59 14.55 6.63
N ILE A 35 20.88 13.99 5.64
CA ILE A 35 19.86 14.77 4.97
C ILE A 35 18.64 14.69 5.88
N THR A 36 18.37 15.78 6.61
CA THR A 36 16.97 16.16 6.85
C THR A 36 16.36 16.12 5.47
N ALA A 37 15.71 15.00 5.11
CA ALA A 37 14.91 14.95 3.91
C ALA A 37 14.12 16.24 3.98
N THR A 38 14.26 17.11 2.98
CA THR A 38 13.18 18.04 2.69
C THR A 38 12.01 17.09 2.50
N LEU A 39 11.30 16.84 3.59
CA LEU A 39 10.20 15.91 3.67
C LEU A 39 9.30 16.48 2.58
N SER A 40 9.24 15.78 1.46
CA SER A 40 8.06 15.89 0.63
C SER A 40 6.97 15.46 1.60
N ASN A 41 6.31 16.43 2.25
CA ASN A 41 5.24 16.31 3.25
C ASN A 41 3.97 15.73 2.63
N ASN A 42 4.16 14.91 1.60
CA ASN A 42 3.20 14.42 0.66
C ASN A 42 3.48 12.92 0.55
N ARG A 43 3.36 12.23 1.69
CA ARG A 43 3.36 10.77 1.74
C ARG A 43 1.97 10.35 2.18
N VAL A 44 1.41 9.37 1.50
CA VAL A 44 0.11 8.81 1.85
C VAL A 44 0.23 7.31 2.04
N PHE A 45 -0.17 6.83 3.21
CA PHE A 45 -0.14 5.43 3.59
C PHE A 45 -1.57 4.85 3.65
N GLY A 46 -1.90 3.96 2.73
CA GLY A 46 -3.18 3.27 2.68
C GLY A 46 -3.13 1.97 3.48
N VAL A 47 -4.07 1.77 4.39
CA VAL A 47 -4.28 0.49 5.08
C VAL A 47 -5.50 -0.19 4.48
N ILE A 48 -5.30 -1.34 3.83
CA ILE A 48 -6.35 -2.15 3.19
C ILE A 48 -6.46 -3.46 3.96
N CYS A 49 -7.63 -3.76 4.52
CA CYS A 49 -7.81 -4.92 5.39
C CYS A 49 -8.99 -5.78 4.97
N ASP A 50 -8.73 -7.08 4.85
CA ASP A 50 -9.74 -8.10 4.67
C ASP A 50 -10.65 -8.20 5.90
N THR A 51 -11.94 -8.16 5.64
CA THR A 51 -13.02 -8.33 6.60
C THR A 51 -14.03 -9.36 6.10
N SER A 52 -13.61 -10.29 5.25
CA SER A 52 -14.41 -11.43 4.79
C SER A 52 -14.82 -12.34 5.96
N GLY A 53 -15.78 -13.23 5.73
CA GLY A 53 -16.31 -14.12 6.76
C GLY A 53 -15.26 -15.00 7.45
N SER A 54 -14.17 -15.38 6.76
CA SER A 54 -13.05 -16.17 7.33
C SER A 54 -12.30 -15.44 8.44
N MET A 55 -12.38 -14.10 8.46
CA MET A 55 -11.74 -13.24 9.44
C MET A 55 -12.46 -13.21 10.80
N GLY A 56 -13.59 -13.91 10.95
CA GLY A 56 -14.33 -13.99 12.21
C GLY A 56 -13.51 -14.45 13.42
N GLY A 57 -13.98 -14.11 14.63
CA GLY A 57 -13.35 -14.52 15.88
C GLY A 57 -12.03 -13.77 16.16
N ASN A 58 -10.96 -14.50 16.50
CA ASN A 58 -9.72 -13.88 16.95
C ASN A 58 -8.95 -13.13 15.85
N LYS A 59 -9.13 -13.50 14.57
CA LYS A 59 -8.41 -12.88 13.45
C LYS A 59 -8.81 -11.42 13.28
N ILE A 60 -10.10 -11.09 13.32
CA ILE A 60 -10.55 -9.70 13.23
C ILE A 60 -10.07 -8.86 14.41
N HIS A 61 -9.95 -9.44 15.61
CA HIS A 61 -9.36 -8.76 16.76
C HIS A 61 -7.87 -8.46 16.55
N ALA A 62 -7.11 -9.42 16.02
CA ALA A 62 -5.70 -9.23 15.68
C ALA A 62 -5.50 -8.16 14.60
N VAL A 63 -6.33 -8.16 13.55
CA VAL A 63 -6.28 -7.14 12.50
C VAL A 63 -6.62 -5.76 13.04
N LYS A 64 -7.69 -5.61 13.82
CA LYS A 64 -8.02 -4.33 14.47
C LYS A 64 -6.86 -3.80 15.32
N TYR A 65 -6.19 -4.69 16.07
CA TYR A 65 -5.03 -4.34 16.86
C TYR A 65 -3.87 -3.87 15.97
N ALA A 66 -3.53 -4.63 14.93
CA ALA A 66 -2.47 -4.29 13.99
C ALA A 66 -2.73 -2.95 13.28
N MET A 67 -3.94 -2.74 12.76
CA MET A 67 -4.36 -1.48 12.15
C MET A 67 -4.20 -0.31 13.12
N SER A 68 -4.65 -0.50 14.37
CA SER A 68 -4.54 0.53 15.42
C SER A 68 -3.09 0.89 15.71
N LYS A 69 -2.19 -0.10 15.72
CA LYS A 69 -0.75 0.12 15.89
C LYS A 69 -0.14 0.86 14.71
N VAL A 70 -0.45 0.46 13.48
CA VAL A 70 0.01 1.16 12.26
C VAL A 70 -0.40 2.63 12.31
N VAL A 71 -1.68 2.93 12.56
CA VAL A 71 -2.18 4.31 12.64
C VAL A 71 -1.48 5.12 13.73
N SER A 72 -1.21 4.50 14.88
CA SER A 72 -0.53 5.17 15.99
C SER A 72 0.93 5.50 15.68
N LEU A 73 1.60 4.68 14.85
CA LEU A 73 3.01 4.82 14.47
C LEU A 73 3.23 5.81 13.31
N LEU A 74 2.18 6.22 12.60
CA LEU A 74 2.31 7.17 11.51
C LEU A 74 2.88 8.52 11.98
N PRO A 75 3.86 9.10 11.28
CA PRO A 75 4.28 10.49 11.51
C PRO A 75 3.12 11.47 11.30
N GLU A 76 3.06 12.58 12.04
CA GLU A 76 1.93 13.54 11.94
C GLU A 76 1.92 14.36 10.64
N ASP A 77 3.05 14.42 9.94
CA ASP A 77 3.20 15.03 8.61
C ASP A 77 2.80 14.07 7.47
N ALA A 78 2.49 12.81 7.76
CA ALA A 78 1.98 11.85 6.78
C ALA A 78 0.46 11.94 6.64
N TYR A 79 -0.05 11.51 5.49
CA TYR A 79 -1.47 11.28 5.24
C TYR A 79 -1.77 9.78 5.27
N PHE A 80 -3.00 9.42 5.59
CA PHE A 80 -3.42 8.02 5.59
C PHE A 80 -4.91 7.87 5.32
N PHE A 81 -5.30 6.68 4.92
CA PHE A 81 -6.69 6.26 4.84
C PHE A 81 -6.80 4.79 5.23
N ILE A 82 -8.03 4.35 5.51
CA ILE A 82 -8.34 2.97 5.87
C ILE A 82 -9.49 2.49 5.00
N VAL A 83 -9.22 1.42 4.25
CA VAL A 83 -10.22 0.67 3.50
C VAL A 83 -10.34 -0.72 4.09
N THR A 84 -11.56 -1.19 4.31
CA THR A 84 -11.84 -2.59 4.57
C THR A 84 -12.52 -3.22 3.39
N GLY A 85 -12.34 -4.52 3.22
CA GLY A 85 -12.81 -5.23 2.06
C GLY A 85 -13.45 -6.57 2.40
N SER A 86 -14.61 -6.82 1.81
CA SER A 86 -15.17 -8.17 1.69
C SER A 86 -15.69 -8.39 0.26
N SER A 87 -16.98 -8.69 0.07
CA SER A 87 -17.60 -8.64 -1.26
C SER A 87 -17.72 -7.23 -1.82
N ARG A 88 -17.47 -6.21 -0.99
CA ARG A 88 -17.35 -4.80 -1.39
C ARG A 88 -16.28 -4.13 -0.57
N ALA A 89 -15.71 -3.06 -1.10
CA ALA A 89 -14.86 -2.16 -0.34
C ALA A 89 -15.70 -1.18 0.49
N ASN A 90 -15.16 -0.79 1.65
CA ASN A 90 -15.71 0.26 2.49
C ASN A 90 -14.57 1.16 2.98
N VAL A 91 -14.73 2.48 2.81
CA VAL A 91 -13.79 3.46 3.38
C VAL A 91 -14.14 3.65 4.85
N VAL A 92 -13.34 3.05 5.74
CA VAL A 92 -13.49 3.19 7.19
C VAL A 92 -13.03 4.57 7.64
N TYR A 93 -11.98 5.09 7.02
CA TYR A 93 -11.48 6.43 7.27
C TYR A 93 -10.91 7.03 5.98
N PRO A 94 -11.39 8.21 5.53
CA PRO A 94 -10.95 8.80 4.28
C PRO A 94 -9.54 9.40 4.41
N VAL A 95 -8.91 9.69 3.27
CA VAL A 95 -7.58 10.32 3.27
C VAL A 95 -7.54 11.58 4.12
N SER A 96 -6.71 11.55 5.15
CA SER A 96 -6.58 12.64 6.13
C SER A 96 -5.15 12.69 6.64
N GLN A 97 -4.69 13.88 7.03
CA GLN A 97 -3.40 14.02 7.70
C GLN A 97 -3.42 13.30 9.05
N ALA A 98 -2.34 12.63 9.43
CA ALA A 98 -2.23 11.81 10.64
C ALA A 98 -2.04 12.64 11.93
N THR A 99 -2.84 13.69 12.09
CA THR A 99 -2.93 14.49 13.31
C THR A 99 -3.40 13.63 14.48
N SER A 100 -3.10 14.03 15.72
CA SER A 100 -3.54 13.28 16.90
C SER A 100 -5.08 13.12 16.95
N LEU A 101 -5.83 14.12 16.49
CA LEU A 101 -7.30 14.07 16.36
C LEU A 101 -7.74 13.01 15.34
N HIS A 102 -7.18 13.04 14.12
CA HIS A 102 -7.56 12.10 13.07
C HIS A 102 -7.16 10.67 13.40
N LYS A 103 -6.01 10.47 14.05
CA LYS A 103 -5.62 9.16 14.61
C LYS A 103 -6.65 8.66 15.61
N GLN A 104 -7.10 9.50 16.55
CA GLN A 104 -8.12 9.10 17.53
C GLN A 104 -9.45 8.72 16.86
N GLN A 105 -9.90 9.50 15.88
CA GLN A 105 -11.11 9.20 15.10
C GLN A 105 -10.99 7.89 14.33
N ALA A 106 -9.85 7.66 13.67
CA ALA A 106 -9.58 6.42 12.95
C ALA A 106 -9.56 5.20 13.90
N LEU A 107 -8.94 5.34 15.09
CA LEU A 107 -8.96 4.30 16.13
C LEU A 107 -10.38 3.96 16.59
N ALA A 108 -11.26 4.96 16.71
CA ALA A 108 -12.68 4.72 17.01
C ALA A 108 -13.39 3.99 15.86
N ALA A 109 -13.12 4.38 14.60
CA ALA A 109 -13.68 3.72 13.43
C ALA A 109 -13.24 2.26 13.31
N ILE A 110 -11.96 1.96 13.55
CA ILE A 110 -11.41 0.58 13.52
C ILE A 110 -12.15 -0.35 14.48
N LYS A 111 -12.54 0.14 15.67
CA LYS A 111 -13.25 -0.68 16.67
C LYS A 111 -14.57 -1.24 16.14
N ASN A 112 -15.23 -0.52 15.24
CA ASN A 112 -16.54 -0.87 14.70
C ASN A 112 -16.49 -1.83 13.50
N ILE A 113 -15.29 -2.18 13.01
CA ILE A 113 -15.14 -3.12 11.88
C ILE A 113 -15.72 -4.50 12.25
N THR A 114 -16.44 -5.14 11.34
CA THR A 114 -16.97 -6.49 11.54
C THR A 114 -16.61 -7.37 10.34
N ALA A 115 -16.46 -8.68 10.58
CA ALA A 115 -16.17 -9.65 9.53
C ALA A 115 -17.47 -10.16 8.91
N ASN A 116 -17.62 -10.04 7.59
CA ASN A 116 -18.75 -10.54 6.81
C ASN A 116 -18.40 -10.67 5.32
N GLY A 117 -19.18 -11.45 4.57
CA GLY A 117 -19.09 -11.52 3.11
C GLY A 117 -17.91 -12.36 2.58
N GLY A 118 -17.67 -12.25 1.26
CA GLY A 118 -16.60 -12.94 0.54
C GLY A 118 -15.35 -12.06 0.36
N THR A 119 -14.51 -12.41 -0.62
CA THR A 119 -13.19 -11.80 -0.84
C THR A 119 -13.04 -11.34 -2.29
N LEU A 120 -13.39 -10.08 -2.59
CA LEU A 120 -13.27 -9.49 -3.93
C LEU A 120 -12.24 -8.35 -3.91
N ILE A 121 -10.96 -8.72 -4.07
CA ILE A 121 -9.80 -7.83 -3.88
C ILE A 121 -9.80 -6.67 -4.88
N SER A 122 -10.30 -6.87 -6.11
CA SER A 122 -10.38 -5.81 -7.12
C SER A 122 -11.09 -4.57 -6.58
N THR A 123 -12.22 -4.76 -5.89
CA THR A 123 -13.04 -3.67 -5.35
C THR A 123 -12.30 -2.86 -4.30
N TRP A 124 -11.43 -3.51 -3.51
CA TRP A 124 -10.67 -2.87 -2.44
C TRP A 124 -9.54 -2.04 -3.01
N LEU A 125 -8.87 -2.57 -4.05
CA LEU A 125 -7.81 -1.87 -4.78
C LEU A 125 -8.35 -0.67 -5.56
N GLU A 126 -9.51 -0.79 -6.21
CA GLU A 126 -10.19 0.34 -6.86
C GLU A 126 -10.50 1.46 -5.86
N GLN A 127 -11.07 1.10 -4.70
CA GLN A 127 -11.39 2.08 -3.67
C GLN A 127 -10.14 2.73 -3.07
N ALA A 128 -9.07 1.95 -2.86
CA ALA A 128 -7.80 2.47 -2.38
C ALA A 128 -7.13 3.40 -3.41
N LEU A 129 -7.19 3.05 -4.70
CA LEU A 129 -6.71 3.89 -5.79
C LEU A 129 -7.46 5.21 -5.83
N ALA A 130 -8.78 5.20 -5.63
CA ALA A 130 -9.59 6.42 -5.55
C ALA A 130 -9.17 7.32 -4.37
N GLU A 131 -8.81 6.76 -3.21
CA GLU A 131 -8.25 7.54 -2.09
C GLU A 131 -6.86 8.09 -2.43
N PHE A 132 -5.99 7.29 -3.06
CA PHE A 132 -4.66 7.74 -3.50
C PHE A 132 -4.73 8.87 -4.54
N GLN A 133 -5.70 8.82 -5.46
CA GLN A 133 -5.87 9.84 -6.51
C GLN A 133 -6.25 11.22 -5.96
N LYS A 134 -6.77 11.31 -4.73
CA LYS A 134 -6.98 12.59 -4.04
C LYS A 134 -5.67 13.30 -3.68
N MET A 135 -4.55 12.56 -3.67
CA MET A 135 -3.21 13.09 -3.42
C MET A 135 -2.25 12.74 -4.57
N PRO A 136 -2.42 13.38 -5.75
CA PRO A 136 -1.73 12.99 -6.97
C PRO A 136 -0.21 13.11 -6.89
N GLN A 137 0.28 14.10 -6.15
CA GLN A 137 1.69 14.44 -6.02
C GLN A 137 2.38 13.76 -4.83
N ALA A 138 1.70 12.84 -4.15
CA ALA A 138 2.23 12.16 -2.99
C ALA A 138 3.00 10.88 -3.36
N VAL A 139 3.99 10.53 -2.54
CA VAL A 139 4.52 9.16 -2.50
C VAL A 139 3.44 8.28 -1.88
N ARG A 140 2.98 7.28 -2.63
CA ARG A 140 1.85 6.42 -2.26
C ARG A 140 2.36 5.06 -1.87
N GLN A 141 2.00 4.60 -0.67
CA GLN A 141 2.31 3.27 -0.19
C GLN A 141 1.03 2.63 0.36
N ALA A 142 0.82 1.35 0.07
CA ALA A 142 -0.28 0.58 0.62
C ALA A 142 0.23 -0.62 1.41
N LEU A 143 -0.47 -0.96 2.48
CA LEU A 143 -0.37 -2.24 3.17
C LEU A 143 -1.71 -2.96 3.02
N LEU A 144 -1.71 -4.09 2.30
CA LEU A 144 -2.86 -4.96 2.15
C LEU A 144 -2.70 -6.20 3.05
N LEU A 145 -3.70 -6.49 3.87
CA LEU A 145 -3.74 -7.64 4.78
C LEU A 145 -4.95 -8.51 4.46
N THR A 146 -4.74 -9.79 4.16
CA THR A 146 -5.80 -10.78 3.87
C THR A 146 -5.42 -12.16 4.40
N ASP A 147 -6.43 -12.97 4.75
CA ASP A 147 -6.27 -14.38 5.16
C ASP A 147 -6.82 -15.38 4.13
N GLY A 148 -7.32 -14.88 2.99
CA GLY A 148 -8.02 -15.65 1.98
C GLY A 148 -7.46 -15.45 0.57
N GLN A 149 -7.99 -16.23 -0.36
CA GLN A 149 -7.72 -16.06 -1.79
C GLN A 149 -8.80 -15.17 -2.41
N ASN A 150 -8.43 -14.47 -3.49
CA ASN A 150 -9.41 -13.75 -4.29
C ASN A 150 -10.44 -14.74 -4.87
N ASP A 151 -11.70 -14.35 -4.91
CA ASP A 151 -12.74 -15.17 -5.54
C ASP A 151 -12.50 -15.30 -7.06
N ASP A 152 -12.71 -16.49 -7.61
CA ASP A 152 -12.51 -16.76 -9.05
C ASP A 152 -13.34 -15.82 -9.93
N SER A 153 -14.55 -15.44 -9.48
CA SER A 153 -15.43 -14.52 -10.19
C SER A 153 -14.85 -13.11 -10.33
N ASP A 154 -13.85 -12.76 -9.54
CA ASP A 154 -13.19 -11.45 -9.52
C ASP A 154 -11.88 -11.41 -10.33
N SER A 155 -11.35 -12.55 -10.77
CA SER A 155 -10.01 -12.65 -11.38
C SER A 155 -9.80 -11.67 -12.55
N LYS A 156 -10.75 -11.58 -13.49
CA LYS A 156 -10.64 -10.66 -14.64
C LYS A 156 -10.64 -9.18 -14.23
N LYS A 157 -11.41 -8.84 -13.19
CA LYS A 157 -11.46 -7.47 -12.68
C LYS A 157 -10.17 -7.14 -11.96
N LEU A 158 -9.66 -8.08 -11.16
CA LEU A 158 -8.38 -7.93 -10.48
C LEU A 158 -7.25 -7.67 -11.49
N ASP A 159 -7.17 -8.43 -12.57
CA ASP A 159 -6.18 -8.20 -13.64
C ASP A 159 -6.31 -6.78 -14.25
N THR A 160 -7.54 -6.29 -14.43
CA THR A 160 -7.79 -4.95 -14.98
C THR A 160 -7.33 -3.85 -14.01
N VAL A 161 -7.50 -4.04 -12.71
CA VAL A 161 -7.15 -3.06 -11.67
C VAL A 161 -5.63 -2.99 -11.42
N LEU A 162 -4.89 -4.04 -11.77
CA LEU A 162 -3.44 -4.11 -11.60
C LEU A 162 -2.63 -3.53 -12.76
N GLN A 163 -3.28 -3.12 -13.85
CA GLN A 163 -2.66 -2.45 -15.01
C GLN A 163 -2.59 -0.93 -14.82
#